data_AF-A0A8K0U6S1-F1
#
_entry.id   AF-A0A8K0U6S1-F1
#
_cell.length_a   1.000
_cell.length_b   1.000
_cell.length_c   1.000
_cell.angle_alpha   90.00
_cell.angle_beta   90.00
_cell.angle_gamma   90.00
#
_symmetry.space_group_name_H-M   'P 1'
#
loop_
_entity.id
_entity.type
_entity.pdbx_description
1 polymer ?
#
loop_
_entity_poly.entity_id
_entity_poly.type
_entity_poly.pdbx_seq_one_letter_code
_entity_poly.pdbx_strand_id
1 'polypeptide(L)'
;DDYENVHPDIINKYYDVDSPQLMRQARQTRAGHPENEDEDFVIQDIAAQQMQQARHEAVCVLSAIDPFIDQNSEDVFYTMLHELIVRNITPDNFGLRTEEWEDGHYPTYEIIHIGRQELKDLHVSLADLI
;
A
#
# COMPACT_ATOMS: atom_id res chain seq x y z
N ASP A 1 7.30 -2.87 -30.66
CA ASP A 1 6.40 -2.16 -31.56
C ASP A 1 5.11 -2.95 -31.54
N ASP A 2 4.33 -2.77 -30.47
CA ASP A 2 3.44 -3.82 -29.95
C ASP A 2 1.96 -3.56 -30.28
N TYR A 3 1.70 -2.61 -31.19
CA TYR A 3 0.35 -2.14 -31.52
C TYR A 3 0.01 -2.19 -33.01
N GLU A 4 0.81 -2.91 -33.81
CA GLU A 4 0.66 -2.92 -35.27
C GLU A 4 -0.63 -3.63 -35.77
N ASN A 5 -1.33 -4.37 -34.89
CA ASN A 5 -2.55 -5.12 -35.23
C ASN A 5 -3.80 -4.69 -34.43
N VAL A 6 -3.77 -3.58 -33.68
CA VAL A 6 -4.96 -3.12 -32.96
C VAL A 6 -5.81 -2.26 -33.90
N HIS A 7 -7.03 -2.73 -34.17
CA HIS A 7 -7.98 -1.99 -35.01
C HIS A 7 -8.29 -0.62 -34.37
N PRO A 8 -8.26 0.48 -35.13
CA PRO A 8 -8.41 1.84 -34.57
C PRO A 8 -9.71 2.04 -33.80
N ASP A 9 -10.79 1.34 -34.17
CA ASP A 9 -12.07 1.38 -33.46
C ASP A 9 -11.99 0.85 -32.02
N ILE A 10 -11.06 -0.08 -31.74
CA ILE A 10 -10.82 -0.57 -30.38
C ILE A 10 -10.20 0.55 -29.55
N ILE A 11 -9.25 1.28 -30.11
CA ILE A 11 -8.63 2.43 -29.45
C ILE A 11 -9.68 3.51 -29.21
N ASN A 12 -10.50 3.82 -30.22
CA ASN A 12 -11.52 4.86 -30.12
C ASN A 12 -12.61 4.55 -29.09
N LYS A 13 -12.98 3.27 -28.92
CA LYS A 13 -13.93 2.83 -27.89
C LYS A 13 -13.44 3.06 -26.46
N TYR A 14 -12.13 2.96 -26.23
CA TYR A 14 -11.54 3.17 -24.91
C TYR A 14 -11.04 4.60 -24.68
N TYR A 15 -10.89 5.41 -25.74
CA TYR A 15 -10.38 6.78 -25.66
C TYR A 15 -11.41 7.87 -25.99
N ASP A 16 -12.71 7.54 -26.11
CA ASP A 16 -13.83 8.48 -26.25
C ASP A 16 -13.58 9.62 -27.25
N VAL A 17 -12.96 9.28 -28.38
CA VAL A 17 -12.56 10.28 -29.39
C VAL A 17 -13.76 10.79 -30.20
N ASP A 18 -14.89 10.07 -30.16
CA ASP A 18 -16.13 10.39 -30.88
C ASP A 18 -17.21 11.07 -30.01
N SER A 19 -16.82 11.73 -28.92
CA SER A 19 -17.76 12.63 -28.24
C SER A 19 -18.05 13.85 -29.15
N PRO A 20 -19.31 14.20 -29.45
CA PRO A 20 -19.63 15.42 -30.17
C PRO A 20 -19.01 16.60 -29.43
N GLN A 21 -18.24 17.41 -30.13
CA GLN A 21 -17.48 18.53 -29.57
C GLN A 21 -18.42 19.50 -28.84
N LEU A 22 -18.56 19.33 -27.52
CA LEU A 22 -19.08 20.38 -26.65
C LEU A 22 -18.03 21.48 -26.61
N MET A 23 -18.39 22.67 -27.11
CA MET A 23 -17.54 23.86 -27.10
C MET A 23 -16.97 24.08 -25.69
N ARG A 24 -15.65 23.88 -25.55
CA ARG A 24 -14.92 24.14 -24.31
C ARG A 24 -14.92 25.63 -24.02
N GLN A 25 -15.50 26.04 -22.89
CA GLN A 25 -15.33 27.40 -22.39
C GLN A 25 -13.91 27.58 -21.84
N ALA A 26 -13.42 28.82 -21.89
CA ALA A 26 -12.02 29.21 -21.66
C ALA A 26 -11.45 28.95 -20.24
N ARG A 27 -12.14 28.18 -19.39
CA ARG A 27 -11.75 27.89 -18.01
C ARG A 27 -11.69 26.41 -17.64
N GLN A 28 -11.93 25.49 -18.57
CA GLN A 28 -11.73 24.06 -18.30
C GLN A 28 -10.26 23.67 -18.45
N THR A 29 -9.54 23.61 -17.33
CA THR A 29 -8.31 22.83 -17.21
C THR A 29 -8.64 21.35 -17.35
N ARG A 30 -7.83 20.64 -18.13
CA ARG A 30 -7.93 19.21 -18.46
C ARG A 30 -7.66 18.32 -17.23
N ALA A 31 -8.57 18.37 -16.27
CA ALA A 31 -8.83 17.37 -15.26
C ALA A 31 -10.37 17.34 -15.19
N GLY A 32 -10.98 16.41 -15.93
CA GLY A 32 -12.42 16.38 -16.08
C GLY A 32 -13.09 16.20 -14.73
N HIS A 33 -13.70 17.28 -14.23
CA HIS A 33 -14.79 17.20 -13.27
C HIS A 33 -15.94 17.97 -13.91
N PRO A 34 -16.99 17.29 -14.40
CA PRO A 34 -18.22 18.00 -14.72
C PRO A 34 -18.75 18.60 -13.42
N GLU A 35 -19.04 19.90 -13.40
CA GLU A 35 -19.62 20.64 -12.25
C GLU A 35 -21.01 20.13 -11.80
N ASN A 36 -21.48 19.00 -12.34
CA ASN A 36 -22.77 18.39 -12.06
C ASN A 36 -22.62 16.90 -11.72
N GLU A 37 -21.63 16.53 -10.92
CA GLU A 37 -21.72 15.25 -10.22
C GLU A 37 -22.64 15.47 -9.02
N ASP A 38 -23.88 15.01 -9.14
CA ASP A 38 -24.82 14.94 -8.02
C ASP A 38 -24.10 14.25 -6.86
N GLU A 39 -23.65 15.03 -5.86
CA GLU A 39 -22.78 14.56 -4.76
C GLU A 39 -23.40 13.33 -4.06
N ASP A 40 -24.74 13.28 -4.03
CA ASP A 40 -25.54 12.18 -3.52
C ASP A 40 -25.31 10.85 -4.26
N PHE A 41 -25.10 10.87 -5.59
CA PHE A 41 -24.84 9.68 -6.40
C PHE A 41 -23.45 9.11 -6.10
N VAL A 42 -22.45 9.98 -5.96
CA VAL A 42 -21.07 9.57 -5.63
C VAL A 42 -20.99 8.99 -4.23
N ILE A 43 -21.68 9.61 -3.25
CA ILE A 43 -21.77 9.09 -1.88
C ILE A 43 -22.46 7.72 -1.86
N GLN A 44 -23.52 7.55 -2.65
CA GLN A 44 -24.26 6.29 -2.72
C GLN A 44 -23.45 5.16 -3.37
N ASP A 45 -22.65 5.47 -4.39
CA ASP A 45 -21.75 4.51 -5.04
C ASP A 45 -20.59 4.09 -4.12
N ILE A 46 -19.97 5.05 -3.43
CA ILE A 46 -18.95 4.78 -2.40
C ILE A 46 -19.52 3.87 -1.31
N ALA A 47 -20.72 4.18 -0.80
CA ALA A 47 -21.38 3.37 0.22
C ALA A 47 -21.69 1.95 -0.29
N ALA A 48 -22.21 1.82 -1.51
CA ALA A 48 -22.51 0.53 -2.12
C ALA A 48 -21.25 -0.32 -2.33
N GLN A 49 -20.15 0.31 -2.77
CA GLN A 49 -18.87 -0.35 -3.03
C GLN A 49 -18.18 -0.77 -1.71
N GLN A 50 -18.20 0.07 -0.68
CA GLN A 50 -17.70 -0.28 0.65
C GLN A 50 -18.50 -1.42 1.29
N MET A 51 -19.83 -1.43 1.13
CA MET A 51 -20.66 -2.52 1.63
C MET A 51 -20.36 -3.87 0.97
N GLN A 52 -19.90 -3.91 -0.29
CA GLN A 52 -19.44 -5.16 -0.90
C GLN A 52 -18.10 -5.63 -0.32
N GLN A 53 -17.20 -4.71 0.03
CA GLN A 53 -15.87 -5.03 0.56
C GLN A 53 -15.89 -5.44 2.04
N ALA A 54 -16.91 -5.01 2.80
CA ALA A 54 -17.10 -5.39 4.21
C ALA A 54 -17.78 -6.76 4.42
N ARG A 55 -18.01 -7.55 3.36
CA ARG A 55 -18.67 -8.88 3.43
C ARG A 55 -17.75 -10.02 3.84
N HIS A 56 -16.56 -9.75 4.36
CA HIS A 56 -15.82 -10.80 5.03
C HIS A 56 -16.36 -10.95 6.45
N GLU A 57 -16.57 -12.19 6.88
CA GLU A 57 -16.72 -12.48 8.31
C GLU A 57 -15.54 -11.85 9.05
N ALA A 58 -15.77 -11.32 10.26
CA ALA A 58 -14.70 -10.74 11.04
C ALA A 58 -13.60 -11.80 11.17
N VAL A 59 -12.40 -11.49 10.68
CA VAL A 59 -11.26 -12.40 10.83
C VAL A 59 -11.09 -12.62 12.32
N CYS A 60 -11.16 -13.88 12.74
CA CYS A 60 -10.91 -14.26 14.11
C CYS A 60 -9.47 -13.85 14.42
N VAL A 61 -9.30 -12.66 14.99
CA VAL A 61 -8.04 -12.23 15.56
C VAL A 61 -7.82 -13.22 16.69
N LEU A 62 -6.79 -14.06 16.54
CA LEU A 62 -6.38 -14.97 17.61
C LEU A 62 -6.26 -14.11 18.86
N SER A 63 -7.11 -14.40 19.85
CA SER A 63 -7.00 -13.81 21.18
C SER A 63 -5.54 -13.95 21.60
N ALA A 64 -4.94 -12.91 22.19
CA ALA A 64 -3.56 -12.92 22.65
C ALA A 64 -3.33 -14.12 23.58
N ILE A 65 -2.94 -15.24 22.98
CA ILE A 65 -2.56 -16.47 23.66
C ILE A 65 -1.07 -16.30 23.85
N ASP A 66 -0.65 -16.47 25.10
CA ASP A 66 0.76 -16.54 25.43
C ASP A 66 1.43 -17.56 24.49
N PRO A 67 2.46 -17.17 23.72
CA PRO A 67 3.15 -18.09 22.82
C PRO A 67 3.88 -19.21 23.59
N PHE A 68 4.05 -19.08 24.91
CA PHE A 68 4.68 -20.05 25.77
C PHE A 68 3.64 -20.98 26.42
N ILE A 69 3.92 -22.28 26.38
CA ILE A 69 3.04 -23.32 26.97
C ILE A 69 3.13 -23.28 28.51
N ASP A 70 4.30 -22.91 29.03
CA ASP A 70 4.61 -22.82 30.46
C ASP A 70 5.80 -21.87 30.72
N GLN A 71 5.95 -21.43 31.97
CA GLN A 71 7.00 -20.50 32.41
C GLN A 71 8.42 -21.03 32.11
N ASN A 72 8.65 -22.33 32.19
CA ASN A 72 9.97 -22.89 31.94
C ASN A 72 10.35 -22.79 30.45
N SER A 73 9.37 -22.92 29.53
CA SER A 73 9.59 -22.68 28.10
C SER A 73 9.93 -21.22 27.80
N GLU A 74 9.30 -20.29 28.52
CA GLU A 74 9.58 -18.86 28.45
C GLU A 74 10.99 -18.55 28.98
N ASP A 75 11.34 -19.07 30.16
CA ASP A 75 12.66 -18.87 30.79
C ASP A 75 13.78 -19.40 29.89
N VAL A 76 13.60 -20.58 29.27
CA VAL A 76 14.56 -21.15 28.32
C VAL A 76 14.72 -20.23 27.10
N PHE A 77 13.61 -19.73 26.54
CA PHE A 77 13.66 -18.83 25.39
C PHE A 77 14.42 -17.54 25.72
N TYR A 78 14.08 -16.85 26.80
CA TYR A 78 14.76 -15.60 27.17
C TYR A 78 16.20 -15.81 27.59
N THR A 79 16.53 -16.95 28.22
CA THR A 79 17.92 -17.31 28.53
C THR A 79 18.75 -17.46 27.24
N MET A 80 18.23 -18.19 26.26
CA MET A 80 18.90 -18.38 24.96
C MET A 80 19.00 -17.07 24.18
N LEU A 81 17.93 -16.25 24.20
CA LEU A 81 17.93 -14.94 23.56
C LEU A 81 18.99 -14.03 24.18
N HIS A 82 19.09 -14.00 25.51
CA HIS A 82 20.12 -13.22 26.21
C HIS A 82 21.53 -13.70 25.85
N GLU A 83 21.75 -15.01 25.75
CA GLU A 83 23.03 -15.58 25.30
C GLU A 83 23.38 -15.15 23.86
N LEU A 84 22.42 -15.13 22.94
CA LEU A 84 22.61 -14.65 21.57
C LEU A 84 22.94 -13.16 21.51
N ILE A 85 22.25 -12.34 22.32
CA ILE A 85 22.51 -10.90 22.44
C ILE A 85 23.93 -10.67 22.96
N VAL A 86 24.36 -11.39 24.02
CA VAL A 86 25.71 -11.28 24.57
C VAL A 86 26.78 -11.69 23.55
N ARG A 87 26.46 -12.67 22.69
CA ARG A 87 27.34 -13.09 21.60
C ARG A 87 27.31 -12.16 20.39
N ASN A 88 26.47 -11.13 20.41
CA ASN A 88 26.27 -10.17 19.32
C ASN A 88 25.94 -10.88 17.98
N ILE A 89 25.14 -11.94 18.06
CA ILE A 89 24.70 -12.70 16.88
C ILE A 89 23.43 -12.05 16.36
N THR A 90 23.58 -11.21 15.33
CA THR A 90 22.48 -10.58 14.61
C THR A 90 22.12 -11.40 13.38
N PRO A 91 20.87 -11.85 13.21
CA PRO A 91 20.44 -12.57 12.01
C PRO A 91 20.54 -11.71 10.75
N ASP A 92 20.85 -12.36 9.62
CA ASP A 92 20.85 -11.72 8.31
C ASP A 92 19.44 -11.60 7.73
N ASN A 93 19.23 -10.58 6.89
CA ASN A 93 17.99 -10.19 6.22
C ASN A 93 16.87 -9.69 7.14
N PHE A 94 17.22 -9.17 8.32
CA PHE A 94 16.24 -8.55 9.24
C PHE A 94 16.31 -7.02 9.25
N GLY A 95 17.21 -6.41 8.46
CA GLY A 95 17.39 -4.96 8.43
C GLY A 95 17.98 -4.43 9.74
N LEU A 96 18.71 -5.28 10.47
CA LEU A 96 19.30 -4.95 11.77
C LEU A 96 20.78 -4.62 11.67
N ARG A 97 21.44 -5.07 10.60
CA ARG A 97 22.86 -4.87 10.38
C ARG A 97 23.10 -3.65 9.52
N THR A 98 24.13 -2.87 9.84
CA THR A 98 24.53 -1.70 9.06
C THR A 98 24.80 -2.03 7.59
N GLU A 99 25.28 -3.25 7.31
CA GLU A 99 25.54 -3.74 5.96
C GLU A 99 24.26 -3.99 5.14
N GLU A 100 23.11 -4.12 5.79
CA GLU A 100 21.81 -4.33 5.15
C GLU A 100 21.11 -3.01 4.81
N TRP A 101 21.65 -1.89 5.27
CA TRP A 101 21.10 -0.57 5.05
C TRP A 101 21.71 0.06 3.79
N GLU A 102 20.86 0.65 2.94
CA GLU A 102 21.22 1.16 1.60
C GLU A 102 22.40 2.16 1.64
N ASP A 103 22.44 3.04 2.64
CA ASP A 103 23.49 4.04 2.84
C ASP A 103 24.39 3.75 4.07
N GLY A 104 24.31 2.56 4.65
CA GLY A 104 25.02 2.24 5.90
C GLY A 104 24.51 3.01 7.12
N HIS A 105 23.32 3.61 7.04
CA HIS A 105 22.64 4.31 8.13
C HIS A 105 21.23 3.75 8.28
N TYR A 106 20.72 3.75 9.52
CA TYR A 106 19.35 3.31 9.76
C TYR A 106 18.39 4.16 8.92
N PRO A 107 17.43 3.56 8.20
CA PRO A 107 16.51 4.31 7.36
C PRO A 107 15.75 5.36 8.16
N THR A 108 15.76 6.61 7.69
CA THR A 108 14.97 7.70 8.29
C THR A 108 13.54 7.74 7.75
N TYR A 109 13.28 7.01 6.68
CA TYR A 109 11.97 6.88 6.08
C TYR A 109 11.79 5.48 5.49
N GLU A 110 10.55 5.03 5.43
CA GLU A 110 10.12 3.84 4.70
C GLU A 110 9.32 4.29 3.47
N ILE A 111 9.55 3.64 2.33
CA ILE A 111 8.82 3.90 1.09
C ILE A 111 7.72 2.86 0.95
N ILE A 112 6.47 3.31 0.95
CA ILE A 112 5.31 2.47 0.64
C ILE A 112 4.89 2.76 -0.79
N HIS A 113 5.00 1.77 -1.68
CA HIS A 113 4.54 1.88 -3.05
C HIS A 113 3.01 1.80 -3.10
N ILE A 114 2.37 2.79 -3.71
CA ILE A 114 0.92 2.93 -3.81
C ILE A 114 0.46 2.75 -5.26
N GLY A 115 -0.56 1.91 -5.44
CA GLY A 115 -1.26 1.71 -6.71
C GLY A 115 -0.83 0.46 -7.47
N ARG A 116 -1.58 0.12 -8.52
CA ARG A 116 -1.42 -1.14 -9.28
C ARG A 116 -0.12 -1.25 -10.11
N GLN A 117 0.70 -0.20 -10.16
CA GLN A 117 1.93 -0.14 -10.97
C GLN A 117 3.08 0.57 -10.25
N GLU A 118 3.03 0.71 -8.91
CA GLU A 118 4.11 1.36 -8.13
C GLU A 118 4.46 2.78 -8.61
N LEU A 119 3.55 3.45 -9.30
CA LEU A 119 3.77 4.79 -9.89
C LEU A 119 3.78 5.92 -8.84
N LYS A 120 3.45 5.61 -7.59
CA LYS A 120 3.34 6.59 -6.52
C LYS A 120 4.03 6.05 -5.28
N ASP A 121 4.95 6.83 -4.75
CA ASP A 121 5.67 6.52 -3.53
C ASP A 121 5.18 7.40 -2.39
N LEU A 122 4.87 6.77 -1.27
CA LEU A 122 4.63 7.45 -0.01
C LEU A 122 5.84 7.25 0.89
N HIS A 123 6.53 8.34 1.20
CA HIS A 123 7.60 8.34 2.18
C HIS A 123 7.01 8.55 3.57
N VAL A 124 7.18 7.56 4.44
CA VAL A 124 6.77 7.62 5.84
C VAL A 124 8.01 7.81 6.69
N SER A 125 8.12 8.95 7.37
CA SER A 125 9.22 9.19 8.30
C SER A 125 9.18 8.18 9.45
N LEU A 126 10.31 7.52 9.70
CA LEU A 126 10.49 6.67 10.86
C LEU A 126 10.88 7.54 12.06
N ALA A 127 10.53 7.10 13.27
CA ALA A 127 10.84 7.87 14.47
C ALA A 127 12.36 7.97 14.65
N ASP A 128 12.83 9.18 14.94
CA ASP A 128 14.21 9.39 15.37
C ASP A 128 14.43 8.64 16.70
N LEU A 129 15.54 7.90 16.80
CA LEU A 129 15.95 7.20 18.03
C LEU A 129 15.90 8.16 19.23
N ILE A 130 15.04 7.86 20.20
CA ILE A 130 14.91 8.58 21.49
C ILE A 130 16.06 8.17 22.41
#